data_AF-A0A2E1KI25-F1
#
_entry.id   AF-A0A2E1KI25-F1
#
_cell.length_a   1.000
_cell.length_b   1.000
_cell.length_c   1.000
_cell.angle_alpha   90.00
_cell.angle_beta   90.00
_cell.angle_gamma   90.00
#
_symmetry.space_group_name_H-M   'P 1'
#
loop_
_entity.id
_entity.type
_entity.pdbx_description
1 polymer ?
#
loop_
_entity_poly.entity_id
_entity_poly.type
_entity_poly.pdbx_seq_one_letter_code
_entity_poly.pdbx_strand_id
1 'polypeptide(L)'
;METTIMRRLAILKAALVTACLASPAPGQGMPENIRQQIDRHLIGRWSGHVDFDGKTTSERYTYKWANAQKKNSLLFSLTTEGYTETKIGFWDAEKKHFVVQSHTSRGDHWVTHYDKFEDDKWSGHGSGIFDEMVWDSDATLSWPDANSLHYEDLTDGKPWVSKAKRVAKGQPARNIDEKKILGEVEAAHRQWDAAFDAHDAVALAKLYDVKTDVYEDDVHHRGRKAMRKQFAELFDKQSKIQQTTTMVERKVLSRRIVIETGVWNNVGDSDPSRPTRGRYSCTWMKKKGKWLIVHDRSWGVPAKK
;
A
#
# COMPACT_ATOMS: atom_id res chain seq x y z
N MET A 1 -20.21 -18.84 0.11
CA MET A 1 -20.77 -17.58 0.66
C MET A 1 -19.65 -16.58 0.96
N GLU A 2 -18.46 -17.03 1.40
CA GLU A 2 -17.24 -16.20 1.59
C GLU A 2 -16.65 -15.61 0.30
N THR A 3 -16.75 -16.32 -0.83
CA THR A 3 -16.26 -15.89 -2.16
C THR A 3 -16.94 -14.63 -2.69
N THR A 4 -18.17 -14.33 -2.26
CA THR A 4 -18.90 -13.11 -2.64
C THR A 4 -18.48 -11.89 -1.81
N ILE A 5 -18.03 -12.10 -0.57
CA ILE A 5 -17.57 -11.03 0.34
C ILE A 5 -16.17 -10.55 -0.09
N MET A 6 -15.28 -11.48 -0.45
CA MET A 6 -13.91 -11.19 -0.89
C MET A 6 -13.86 -10.44 -2.24
N ARG A 7 -14.71 -10.81 -3.21
CA ARG A 7 -14.83 -10.11 -4.51
C ARG A 7 -15.31 -8.66 -4.37
N ARG A 8 -16.15 -8.36 -3.36
CA ARG A 8 -16.62 -6.99 -3.08
C ARG A 8 -15.51 -6.13 -2.47
N LEU A 9 -14.62 -6.71 -1.67
CA LEU A 9 -13.47 -6.01 -1.08
C LEU A 9 -12.46 -5.54 -2.14
N ALA A 10 -12.19 -6.36 -3.17
CA ALA A 10 -11.20 -6.07 -4.20
C ALA A 10 -11.63 -4.95 -5.17
N ILE A 11 -12.92 -4.91 -5.55
CA ILE A 11 -13.50 -3.84 -6.37
C ILE A 11 -13.50 -2.50 -5.61
N LEU A 12 -13.69 -2.53 -4.28
CA LEU A 12 -13.63 -1.34 -3.44
C LEU A 12 -12.21 -0.72 -3.39
N LYS A 13 -11.15 -1.54 -3.35
CA LYS A 13 -9.75 -1.07 -3.17
C LYS A 13 -9.18 -0.33 -4.39
N ALA A 14 -9.43 -0.82 -5.61
CA ALA A 14 -9.01 -0.11 -6.83
C ALA A 14 -9.83 1.16 -7.10
N ALA A 15 -11.13 1.14 -6.77
CA ALA A 15 -11.98 2.32 -6.81
C ALA A 15 -11.56 3.38 -5.78
N LEU A 16 -11.04 2.96 -4.62
CA LEU A 16 -10.61 3.87 -3.54
C LEU A 16 -9.43 4.76 -3.93
N VAL A 17 -8.43 4.20 -4.62
CA VAL A 17 -7.27 4.99 -5.09
C VAL A 17 -7.72 6.02 -6.13
N THR A 18 -8.65 5.66 -7.02
CA THR A 18 -9.21 6.57 -8.02
C THR A 18 -10.17 7.60 -7.40
N ALA A 19 -10.97 7.21 -6.40
CA ALA A 19 -11.88 8.09 -5.67
C ALA A 19 -11.14 9.10 -4.77
N CYS A 20 -9.98 8.71 -4.20
CA CYS A 20 -9.08 9.62 -3.47
C CYS A 20 -8.53 10.77 -4.35
N LEU A 21 -8.64 10.68 -5.69
CA LEU A 21 -8.17 11.68 -6.64
C LEU A 21 -9.30 12.58 -7.17
N ALA A 22 -10.55 12.10 -7.11
CA ALA A 22 -11.73 12.89 -7.44
C ALA A 22 -11.93 14.00 -6.40
N SER A 23 -12.29 15.20 -6.87
CA SER A 23 -12.76 16.25 -5.96
C SER A 23 -14.13 15.81 -5.42
N PRO A 24 -14.35 15.79 -4.10
CA PRO A 24 -15.67 15.48 -3.56
C PRO A 24 -16.69 16.53 -4.04
N ALA A 25 -17.95 16.13 -4.15
CA ALA A 25 -19.03 17.08 -4.40
C ALA A 25 -19.07 18.15 -3.28
N PRO A 26 -19.61 19.36 -3.54
CA PRO A 26 -19.82 20.36 -2.50
C PRO A 26 -20.55 19.77 -1.29
N GLY A 27 -20.01 19.98 -0.09
CA GLY A 27 -20.56 19.42 1.15
C GLY A 27 -20.16 17.97 1.49
N GLN A 28 -19.47 17.26 0.58
CA GLN A 28 -18.95 15.90 0.80
C GLN A 28 -17.44 15.86 1.08
N GLY A 29 -16.81 17.03 1.19
CA GLY A 29 -15.39 17.12 1.52
C GLY A 29 -15.10 16.82 2.98
N MET A 30 -13.84 16.44 3.25
CA MET A 30 -13.33 16.36 4.63
C MET A 30 -13.59 17.67 5.38
N PRO A 31 -14.16 17.63 6.60
CA PRO A 31 -14.40 18.81 7.40
C PRO A 31 -13.12 19.61 7.63
N GLU A 32 -13.25 20.94 7.67
CA GLU A 32 -12.10 21.83 7.76
C GLU A 32 -11.31 21.65 9.06
N ASN A 33 -11.98 21.42 10.18
CA ASN A 33 -11.32 21.13 11.46
C ASN A 33 -10.45 19.86 11.38
N ILE A 34 -10.94 18.80 10.72
CA ILE A 34 -10.18 17.56 10.51
C ILE A 34 -8.95 17.83 9.62
N ARG A 35 -9.10 18.60 8.52
CA ARG A 35 -7.95 18.99 7.68
C ARG A 35 -6.90 19.77 8.47
N GLN A 36 -7.32 20.71 9.31
CA GLN A 36 -6.43 21.50 10.14
C GLN A 36 -5.70 20.66 11.19
N GLN A 37 -6.39 19.70 11.80
CA GLN A 37 -5.76 18.75 12.71
C GLN A 37 -4.72 17.87 11.99
N ILE A 38 -5.01 17.38 10.78
CA ILE A 38 -4.02 16.64 9.96
C ILE A 38 -2.79 17.51 9.66
N ASP A 39 -3.00 18.75 9.19
CA ASP A 39 -1.90 19.69 8.90
C ASP A 39 -1.05 20.00 10.13
N ARG A 40 -1.68 20.18 11.28
CA ARG A 40 -1.03 20.55 12.53
C ARG A 40 -0.31 19.38 13.17
N HIS A 41 -0.94 18.21 13.20
CA HIS A 41 -0.53 17.09 14.03
C HIS A 41 0.05 15.91 13.27
N LEU A 42 -0.33 15.66 12.02
CA LEU A 42 0.14 14.48 11.28
C LEU A 42 1.23 14.83 10.27
N ILE A 43 1.04 15.85 9.42
CA ILE A 43 1.93 16.13 8.28
C ILE A 43 3.38 16.38 8.72
N GLY A 44 4.30 15.53 8.26
CA GLY A 44 5.72 15.65 8.58
C GLY A 44 6.46 14.32 8.56
N ARG A 45 7.72 14.38 9.00
CA ARG A 45 8.57 13.21 9.21
C ARG A 45 8.65 12.91 10.70
N TRP A 46 8.62 11.63 11.02
CA TRP A 46 8.53 11.12 12.38
C TRP A 46 9.55 10.02 12.62
N SER A 47 10.02 9.94 13.86
CA SER A 47 10.83 8.83 14.35
C SER A 47 10.26 8.42 15.70
N GLY A 48 10.14 7.12 15.92
CA GLY A 48 9.52 6.61 17.12
C GLY A 48 9.84 5.15 17.35
N HIS A 49 9.08 4.57 18.26
CA HIS A 49 9.12 3.16 18.58
C HIS A 49 7.70 2.62 18.69
N VAL A 50 7.56 1.35 18.35
CA VAL A 50 6.36 0.56 18.64
C VAL A 50 6.70 -0.51 19.65
N ASP A 51 5.89 -0.59 20.70
CA ASP A 51 5.93 -1.61 21.73
C ASP A 51 4.77 -2.58 21.48
N PHE A 52 5.10 -3.85 21.24
CA PHE A 52 4.13 -4.92 21.08
C PHE A 52 4.72 -6.23 21.61
N ASP A 53 3.95 -6.94 22.44
CA ASP A 53 4.32 -8.24 22.99
C ASP A 53 5.72 -8.29 23.63
N GLY A 54 6.05 -7.26 24.41
CA GLY A 54 7.35 -7.13 25.08
C GLY A 54 8.53 -6.80 24.15
N LYS A 55 8.28 -6.54 22.86
CA LYS A 55 9.29 -6.12 21.89
C LYS A 55 9.10 -4.66 21.51
N THR A 56 10.20 -3.92 21.55
CA THR A 56 10.28 -2.55 21.05
C THR A 56 10.95 -2.53 19.68
N THR A 57 10.29 -1.98 18.67
CA THR A 57 10.84 -1.83 17.32
C THR A 57 10.94 -0.36 16.94
N SER A 58 12.08 0.05 16.36
CA SER A 58 12.25 1.42 15.86
C SER A 58 11.44 1.66 14.59
N GLU A 59 10.80 2.82 14.51
CA GLU A 59 9.94 3.22 13.42
C GLU A 59 10.37 4.57 12.83
N ARG A 60 10.31 4.67 11.50
CA ARG A 60 10.44 5.95 10.79
C ARG A 60 9.33 6.07 9.78
N TYR A 61 8.55 7.14 9.87
CA TYR A 61 7.43 7.33 8.99
C TYR A 61 7.24 8.77 8.55
N THR A 62 6.40 8.94 7.54
CA THR A 62 6.08 10.23 6.94
C THR A 62 4.61 10.27 6.63
N TYR A 63 3.95 11.35 7.04
CA TYR A 63 2.60 11.70 6.61
C TYR A 63 2.69 12.87 5.62
N LYS A 64 1.99 12.76 4.50
CA LYS A 64 1.85 13.84 3.51
C LYS A 64 0.49 13.78 2.84
N TRP A 65 -0.06 14.93 2.45
CA TRP A 65 -1.21 14.94 1.55
C TRP A 65 -0.85 14.28 0.21
N ALA A 66 -1.72 13.41 -0.30
CA ALA A 66 -1.57 12.83 -1.63
C ALA A 66 -1.59 13.92 -2.72
N ASN A 67 -2.46 14.91 -2.50
CA ASN A 67 -2.58 16.15 -3.25
C ASN A 67 -2.62 17.34 -2.26
N ALA A 68 -1.54 18.13 -2.23
CA ALA A 68 -1.40 19.25 -1.29
C ALA A 68 -2.40 20.40 -1.53
N GLN A 69 -2.99 20.51 -2.71
CA GLN A 69 -4.00 21.53 -3.02
C GLN A 69 -5.39 21.06 -2.60
N LYS A 70 -5.75 19.81 -2.90
CA LYS A 70 -7.09 19.28 -2.60
C LYS A 70 -7.27 18.82 -1.15
N LYS A 71 -6.19 18.36 -0.49
CA LYS A 71 -6.19 17.88 0.91
C LYS A 71 -7.34 16.92 1.24
N ASN A 72 -7.63 15.99 0.33
CA ASN A 72 -8.72 15.04 0.43
C ASN A 72 -8.25 13.63 0.86
N SER A 73 -6.96 13.34 0.69
CA SER A 73 -6.36 12.06 1.06
C SER A 73 -4.95 12.22 1.61
N LEU A 74 -4.63 11.41 2.60
CA LEU A 74 -3.39 11.38 3.35
C LEU A 74 -2.61 10.13 2.94
N LEU A 75 -1.34 10.30 2.58
CA LEU A 75 -0.41 9.20 2.36
C LEU A 75 0.50 9.07 3.57
N PHE A 76 0.65 7.84 4.02
CA PHE A 76 1.58 7.46 5.05
C PHE A 76 2.54 6.41 4.50
N SER A 77 3.81 6.57 4.82
CA SER A 77 4.82 5.54 4.57
C SER A 77 5.61 5.30 5.85
N LEU A 78 5.72 4.04 6.25
CA LEU A 78 6.49 3.59 7.41
C LEU A 78 7.59 2.63 6.97
N THR A 79 8.73 2.75 7.65
CA THR A 79 9.81 1.77 7.60
C THR A 79 10.16 1.40 9.03
N THR A 80 10.09 0.11 9.32
CA THR A 80 10.59 -0.48 10.57
C THR A 80 11.85 -1.29 10.27
N GLU A 81 12.44 -1.92 11.29
CA GLU A 81 13.53 -2.88 11.10
C GLU A 81 13.06 -4.16 10.38
N GLY A 82 11.78 -4.48 10.47
CA GLY A 82 11.22 -5.76 10.03
C GLY A 82 10.38 -5.72 8.75
N TYR A 83 9.78 -4.58 8.42
CA TYR A 83 8.88 -4.42 7.29
C TYR A 83 8.77 -2.95 6.86
N THR A 84 8.13 -2.72 5.73
CA THR A 84 7.64 -1.40 5.36
C THR A 84 6.14 -1.43 5.26
N GLU A 85 5.53 -0.28 5.47
CA GLU A 85 4.09 -0.14 5.38
C GLU A 85 3.72 1.10 4.58
N THR A 86 2.61 1.00 3.86
CA THR A 86 1.94 2.14 3.26
C THR A 86 0.52 2.22 3.78
N LYS A 87 0.09 3.43 4.17
CA LYS A 87 -1.33 3.71 4.46
C LYS A 87 -1.87 4.80 3.55
N ILE A 88 -3.16 4.70 3.26
CA ILE A 88 -3.96 5.75 2.62
C ILE A 88 -5.09 6.11 3.58
N GLY A 89 -5.11 7.37 4.02
CA GLY A 89 -6.19 7.96 4.80
C GLY A 89 -7.11 8.80 3.93
N PHE A 90 -8.43 8.71 4.11
CA PHE A 90 -9.40 9.53 3.39
C PHE A 90 -10.67 9.74 4.22
N TRP A 91 -11.46 10.74 3.84
CA TRP A 91 -12.76 11.01 4.46
C TRP A 91 -13.87 10.24 3.76
N ASP A 92 -14.61 9.44 4.52
CA ASP A 92 -15.88 8.83 4.11
C ASP A 92 -17.01 9.79 4.50
N ALA A 93 -17.56 10.50 3.52
CA ALA A 93 -18.57 11.53 3.75
C ALA A 93 -19.93 10.97 4.17
N GLU A 94 -20.26 9.75 3.75
CA GLU A 94 -21.53 9.11 4.09
C GLU A 94 -21.54 8.70 5.55
N LYS A 95 -20.45 8.06 6.00
CA LYS A 95 -20.29 7.62 7.39
C LYS A 95 -19.82 8.73 8.32
N LYS A 96 -19.25 9.80 7.76
CA LYS A 96 -18.54 10.87 8.49
C LYS A 96 -17.33 10.33 9.27
N HIS A 97 -16.61 9.39 8.66
CA HIS A 97 -15.44 8.76 9.25
C HIS A 97 -14.17 9.20 8.52
N PHE A 98 -13.05 9.23 9.22
CA PHE A 98 -11.74 9.22 8.59
C PHE A 98 -11.25 7.78 8.54
N VAL A 99 -11.08 7.25 7.34
CA VAL A 99 -10.72 5.85 7.09
C VAL A 99 -9.27 5.77 6.71
N VAL A 100 -8.50 4.93 7.39
CA VAL A 100 -7.10 4.63 7.08
C VAL A 100 -7.00 3.17 6.66
N GLN A 101 -6.56 2.94 5.43
CA GLN A 101 -6.26 1.59 4.95
C GLN A 101 -4.77 1.39 4.84
N SER A 102 -4.30 0.23 5.32
CA SER A 102 -2.89 -0.06 5.54
C SER A 102 -2.51 -1.38 4.90
N HIS A 103 -1.29 -1.46 4.36
CA HIS A 103 -0.69 -2.71 3.89
C HIS A 103 0.81 -2.73 4.20
N THR A 104 1.32 -3.87 4.67
CA THR A 104 2.76 -4.08 4.90
C THR A 104 3.40 -4.86 3.76
N SER A 105 4.73 -4.82 3.68
CA SER A 105 5.52 -5.68 2.80
C SER A 105 5.53 -7.16 3.21
N ARG A 106 4.70 -7.58 4.18
CA ARG A 106 4.56 -8.97 4.64
C ARG A 106 3.19 -9.57 4.30
N GLY A 107 2.29 -8.78 3.73
CA GLY A 107 0.92 -9.18 3.39
C GLY A 107 -0.11 -8.79 4.42
N ASP A 108 0.33 -8.22 5.55
CA ASP A 108 -0.56 -7.68 6.56
C ASP A 108 -1.37 -6.54 5.97
N HIS A 109 -2.64 -6.47 6.35
CA HIS A 109 -3.53 -5.43 5.88
C HIS A 109 -4.60 -5.15 6.92
N TRP A 110 -4.95 -3.89 7.07
CA TRP A 110 -5.98 -3.48 8.00
C TRP A 110 -6.65 -2.19 7.57
N VAL A 111 -7.79 -1.94 8.20
CA VAL A 111 -8.52 -0.69 8.08
C VAL A 111 -8.80 -0.14 9.48
N THR A 112 -8.66 1.16 9.64
CA THR A 112 -9.07 1.88 10.85
C THR A 112 -10.09 2.93 10.46
N HIS A 113 -11.22 2.95 11.16
CA HIS A 113 -12.27 3.94 11.02
C HIS A 113 -12.26 4.83 12.26
N TYR A 114 -11.82 6.07 12.12
CA TYR A 114 -11.95 7.09 13.16
C TYR A 114 -13.29 7.81 12.98
N ASP A 115 -14.11 7.85 14.02
CA ASP A 115 -15.44 8.44 14.01
C ASP A 115 -15.67 9.46 15.15
N LYS A 116 -14.75 9.51 16.13
CA LYS A 116 -14.74 10.47 17.22
C LYS A 116 -13.50 11.35 17.10
N PHE A 117 -13.73 12.65 17.02
CA PHE A 117 -12.69 13.65 16.77
C PHE A 117 -12.69 14.70 17.88
N GLU A 118 -11.69 14.61 18.76
CA GLU A 118 -11.37 15.62 19.77
C GLU A 118 -10.17 16.45 19.28
N ASP A 119 -9.84 17.54 19.98
CA ASP A 119 -8.76 18.44 19.58
C ASP A 119 -7.36 17.83 19.73
N ASP A 120 -7.18 16.89 20.65
CA ASP A 120 -5.92 16.22 20.99
C ASP A 120 -5.91 14.71 20.66
N LYS A 121 -7.04 14.17 20.20
CA LYS A 121 -7.25 12.73 20.05
C LYS A 121 -8.34 12.38 19.04
N TRP A 122 -8.08 11.38 18.22
CA TRP A 122 -9.08 10.63 17.47
C TRP A 122 -9.25 9.24 18.06
N SER A 123 -10.49 8.79 18.12
CA SER A 123 -10.84 7.43 18.51
C SER A 123 -11.75 6.81 17.47
N GLY A 124 -11.72 5.49 17.42
CA GLY A 124 -12.52 4.71 16.51
C GLY A 124 -12.21 3.24 16.65
N HIS A 125 -12.32 2.50 15.56
CA HIS A 125 -12.23 1.06 15.56
C HIS A 125 -11.44 0.58 14.34
N GLY A 126 -10.60 -0.43 14.53
CA GLY A 126 -9.79 -0.99 13.48
C GLY A 126 -9.82 -2.50 13.45
N SER A 127 -9.74 -3.03 12.23
CA SER A 127 -9.71 -4.46 12.01
C SER A 127 -8.86 -4.85 10.81
N GLY A 128 -8.31 -6.07 10.83
CA GLY A 128 -7.44 -6.57 9.79
C GLY A 128 -6.70 -7.83 10.17
N ILE A 129 -5.62 -8.10 9.44
CA ILE A 129 -4.70 -9.20 9.68
C ILE A 129 -3.30 -8.61 9.82
N PHE A 130 -2.63 -8.94 10.92
CA PHE A 130 -1.24 -8.59 11.19
C PHE A 130 -0.48 -9.81 11.72
N ASP A 131 0.60 -10.18 11.05
CA ASP A 131 1.41 -11.37 11.36
C ASP A 131 0.56 -12.64 11.48
N GLU A 132 -0.36 -12.82 10.52
CA GLU A 132 -1.32 -13.93 10.45
C GLU A 132 -2.37 -13.96 11.58
N MET A 133 -2.36 -12.99 12.48
CA MET A 133 -3.35 -12.83 13.55
C MET A 133 -4.44 -11.84 13.15
N VAL A 134 -5.68 -12.13 13.56
CA VAL A 134 -6.81 -11.20 13.38
C VAL A 134 -6.68 -10.07 14.39
N TRP A 135 -6.70 -8.85 13.88
CA TRP A 135 -6.84 -7.63 14.65
C TRP A 135 -8.28 -7.15 14.54
N ASP A 136 -8.91 -6.85 15.68
CA ASP A 136 -10.26 -6.32 15.77
C ASP A 136 -10.43 -5.62 17.12
N SER A 137 -10.20 -4.30 17.15
CA SER A 137 -10.20 -3.55 18.41
C SER A 137 -10.45 -2.06 18.24
N ASP A 138 -10.76 -1.41 19.36
CA ASP A 138 -10.77 0.04 19.43
C ASP A 138 -9.35 0.58 19.20
N ALA A 139 -9.26 1.65 18.42
CA ALA A 139 -8.02 2.29 18.06
C ALA A 139 -8.06 3.78 18.44
N THR A 140 -6.96 4.27 18.99
CA THR A 140 -6.80 5.67 19.37
C THR A 140 -5.55 6.26 18.74
N LEU A 141 -5.68 7.47 18.20
CA LEU A 141 -4.57 8.28 17.69
C LEU A 141 -4.60 9.62 18.41
N SER A 142 -3.58 9.92 19.20
CA SER A 142 -3.49 11.15 20.00
C SER A 142 -2.19 11.89 19.74
N TRP A 143 -2.19 13.19 20.06
CA TRP A 143 -1.02 14.05 19.97
C TRP A 143 -0.86 14.84 21.26
N PRO A 144 -0.09 14.31 22.23
CA PRO A 144 0.16 14.98 23.52
C PRO A 144 0.70 16.41 23.38
N ASP A 145 1.39 16.69 22.27
CA ASP A 145 1.82 18.02 21.86
C ASP A 145 1.93 18.08 20.33
N ALA A 146 2.22 19.27 19.77
CA ALA A 146 2.30 19.48 18.33
C ALA A 146 3.39 18.66 17.60
N ASN A 147 4.33 18.06 18.34
CA ASN A 147 5.46 17.29 17.83
C ASN A 147 5.51 15.87 18.41
N SER A 148 4.43 15.39 19.00
CA SER A 148 4.29 14.03 19.51
C SER A 148 3.10 13.34 18.86
N LEU A 149 3.27 12.08 18.49
CA LEU A 149 2.21 11.20 18.04
C LEU A 149 2.18 9.96 18.91
N HIS A 150 0.99 9.54 19.32
CA HIS A 150 0.75 8.34 20.09
C HIS A 150 -0.41 7.57 19.48
N TYR A 151 -0.17 6.32 19.11
CA TYR A 151 -1.17 5.40 18.62
C TYR A 151 -1.27 4.21 19.56
N GLU A 152 -2.49 3.77 19.86
CA GLU A 152 -2.77 2.65 20.74
C GLU A 152 -3.96 1.83 20.23
N ASP A 153 -3.82 0.50 20.25
CA ASP A 153 -4.89 -0.47 20.02
C ASP A 153 -4.64 -1.78 20.81
N LEU A 154 -5.53 -2.76 20.63
CA LEU A 154 -5.32 -4.14 21.09
C LEU A 154 -5.19 -5.11 19.91
N THR A 155 -4.04 -5.76 19.80
CA THR A 155 -3.81 -6.84 18.84
C THR A 155 -3.66 -8.16 19.59
N ASP A 156 -4.56 -9.12 19.32
CA ASP A 156 -4.62 -10.41 20.04
C ASP A 156 -4.69 -10.23 21.58
N GLY A 157 -5.51 -9.27 22.03
CA GLY A 157 -5.67 -8.94 23.46
C GLY A 157 -4.45 -8.27 24.10
N LYS A 158 -3.39 -7.98 23.34
CA LYS A 158 -2.17 -7.33 23.82
C LYS A 158 -2.11 -5.86 23.37
N PRO A 159 -1.66 -4.94 24.23
CA PRO A 159 -1.46 -3.55 23.83
C PRO A 159 -0.45 -3.43 22.69
N TRP A 160 -0.86 -2.73 21.64
CA TRP A 160 0.00 -2.24 20.58
C TRP A 160 0.16 -0.74 20.75
N VAL A 161 1.37 -0.27 21.06
CA VAL A 161 1.60 1.14 21.41
C VAL A 161 2.70 1.72 20.55
N SER A 162 2.39 2.68 19.67
CA SER A 162 3.39 3.44 18.90
C SER A 162 3.52 4.87 19.41
N LYS A 163 4.74 5.28 19.74
CA LYS A 163 5.07 6.64 20.21
C LYS A 163 6.14 7.23 19.32
N ALA A 164 5.91 8.42 18.79
CA ALA A 164 6.88 9.10 17.93
C ALA A 164 7.01 10.59 18.20
N LYS A 165 8.18 11.10 17.82
CA LYS A 165 8.52 12.52 17.83
C LYS A 165 8.71 13.02 16.41
N ARG A 166 8.24 14.24 16.17
CA ARG A 166 8.38 14.91 14.87
C ARG A 166 9.84 15.31 14.66
N VAL A 167 10.44 14.80 13.60
CA VAL A 167 11.81 15.13 13.20
C VAL A 167 11.83 16.36 12.30
N ALA A 168 10.80 16.52 11.45
CA ALA A 168 10.66 17.69 10.59
C ALA A 168 9.18 18.03 10.37
N LYS A 169 8.84 19.31 10.53
CA LYS A 169 7.52 19.87 10.24
C LYS A 169 7.41 20.27 8.77
N GLY A 170 6.26 19.99 8.17
CA GLY A 170 5.99 20.25 6.75
C GLY A 170 6.21 19.03 5.87
N GLN A 171 5.64 19.06 4.66
CA GLN A 171 5.88 17.99 3.69
C GLN A 171 7.38 17.87 3.43
N PRO A 172 7.94 16.64 3.35
CA PRO A 172 9.35 16.47 3.00
C PRO A 172 9.66 17.27 1.73
N ALA A 173 10.72 18.09 1.78
CA ALA A 173 11.06 19.02 0.72
C ALA A 173 11.07 18.33 -0.65
N ARG A 174 10.41 18.97 -1.62
CA ARG A 174 10.21 18.55 -3.02
C ARG A 174 11.49 18.38 -3.86
N ASN A 175 12.69 18.32 -3.26
CA ASN A 175 13.91 17.92 -4.00
C ASN A 175 13.93 16.39 -4.17
N ILE A 176 12.81 15.84 -4.61
CA ILE A 176 12.65 14.52 -5.17
C ILE A 176 12.63 14.78 -6.67
N ASP A 177 13.67 14.34 -7.36
CA ASP A 177 13.68 14.33 -8.81
C ASP A 177 12.75 13.21 -9.28
N GLU A 178 11.44 13.50 -9.28
CA GLU A 178 10.41 12.54 -9.65
C GLU A 178 10.63 12.03 -11.06
N LYS A 179 11.05 12.90 -12.00
CA LYS A 179 11.35 12.51 -13.37
C LYS A 179 12.45 11.45 -13.42
N LYS A 180 13.56 11.65 -12.69
CA LYS A 180 14.63 10.65 -12.59
C LYS A 180 14.14 9.35 -11.96
N ILE A 181 13.41 9.42 -10.85
CA ILE A 181 12.90 8.23 -10.15
C ILE A 181 11.96 7.43 -11.05
N LEU A 182 11.03 8.10 -11.71
CA LEU A 182 10.10 7.46 -12.64
C LEU A 182 10.85 6.84 -13.83
N GLY A 183 11.89 7.50 -14.34
CA GLY A 183 12.75 6.92 -15.39
C GLY A 183 13.49 5.65 -14.95
N GLU A 184 13.97 5.61 -13.70
CA GLU A 184 14.62 4.42 -13.13
C GLU A 184 13.62 3.27 -12.90
N VAL A 185 12.40 3.56 -12.39
CA VAL A 185 11.34 2.56 -12.19
C VAL A 185 10.83 2.03 -13.52
N GLU A 186 10.63 2.90 -14.50
CA GLU A 186 10.27 2.53 -15.87
C GLU A 186 11.34 1.61 -16.51
N ALA A 187 12.63 1.86 -16.27
CA ALA A 187 13.69 0.97 -16.72
C ALA A 187 13.63 -0.41 -16.03
N ALA A 188 13.28 -0.47 -14.75
CA ALA A 188 13.10 -1.74 -14.03
C ALA A 188 11.85 -2.49 -14.51
N HIS A 189 10.75 -1.79 -14.80
CA HIS A 189 9.55 -2.37 -15.39
C HIS A 189 9.86 -2.99 -16.76
N ARG A 190 10.58 -2.29 -17.64
CA ARG A 190 10.99 -2.88 -18.93
C ARG A 190 11.85 -4.13 -18.80
N GLN A 191 12.66 -4.24 -17.74
CA GLN A 191 13.39 -5.47 -17.44
C GLN A 191 12.44 -6.60 -17.04
N TRP A 192 11.34 -6.26 -16.36
CA TRP A 192 10.29 -7.21 -16.01
C TRP A 192 9.61 -7.74 -17.28
N ASP A 193 9.14 -6.85 -18.16
CA ASP A 193 8.48 -7.23 -19.41
C ASP A 193 9.40 -8.12 -20.26
N ALA A 194 10.65 -7.69 -20.46
CA ALA A 194 11.63 -8.45 -21.24
C ALA A 194 11.93 -9.84 -20.65
N ALA A 195 11.99 -9.96 -19.31
CA ALA A 195 12.21 -11.25 -18.67
C ALA A 195 10.97 -12.16 -18.71
N PHE A 196 9.77 -11.59 -18.64
CA PHE A 196 8.52 -12.35 -18.76
C PHE A 196 8.36 -12.90 -20.18
N ASP A 197 8.51 -12.06 -21.20
CA ASP A 197 8.36 -12.46 -22.61
C ASP A 197 9.48 -13.39 -23.09
N ALA A 198 10.66 -13.35 -22.45
CA ALA A 198 11.74 -14.31 -22.66
C ALA A 198 11.58 -15.61 -21.86
N HIS A 199 10.49 -15.75 -21.09
CA HIS A 199 10.25 -16.88 -20.17
C HIS A 199 11.40 -17.14 -19.17
N ASP A 200 12.15 -16.10 -18.82
CA ASP A 200 13.28 -16.20 -17.89
C ASP A 200 12.80 -15.99 -16.45
N ALA A 201 12.28 -17.07 -15.84
CA ALA A 201 11.84 -17.08 -14.45
C ALA A 201 12.94 -16.67 -13.45
N VAL A 202 14.22 -16.84 -13.80
CA VAL A 202 15.36 -16.45 -12.95
C VAL A 202 15.59 -14.95 -13.00
N ALA A 203 15.61 -14.35 -14.19
CA ALA A 203 15.71 -12.91 -14.36
C ALA A 203 14.50 -12.20 -13.74
N LEU A 204 13.31 -12.71 -13.99
CA LEU A 204 12.07 -12.12 -13.47
C LEU A 204 12.05 -12.11 -11.94
N ALA A 205 12.39 -13.23 -11.30
CA ALA A 205 12.47 -13.32 -9.84
C ALA A 205 13.52 -12.37 -9.22
N LYS A 206 14.59 -12.00 -9.95
CA LYS A 206 15.60 -11.05 -9.44
C LYS A 206 15.05 -9.63 -9.27
N LEU A 207 13.95 -9.29 -9.96
CA LEU A 207 13.27 -8.00 -9.82
C LEU A 207 12.38 -7.94 -8.58
N TYR A 208 12.16 -9.07 -7.91
CA TYR A 208 11.46 -9.14 -6.64
C TYR A 208 12.44 -9.11 -5.45
N ASP A 209 12.03 -8.47 -4.37
CA ASP A 209 12.76 -8.51 -3.11
C ASP A 209 12.82 -9.93 -2.52
N VAL A 210 13.85 -10.20 -1.73
CA VAL A 210 14.01 -11.51 -1.07
C VAL A 210 12.78 -11.84 -0.23
N LYS A 211 12.20 -10.84 0.44
CA LYS A 211 10.98 -10.93 1.24
C LYS A 211 9.78 -10.31 0.53
N THR A 212 9.74 -10.35 -0.80
CA THR A 212 8.56 -9.85 -1.54
C THR A 212 7.30 -10.54 -1.07
N ASP A 213 6.19 -9.84 -1.20
CA ASP A 213 4.89 -10.35 -0.81
C ASP A 213 3.91 -10.15 -1.95
N VAL A 214 3.46 -11.25 -2.58
CA VAL A 214 2.69 -11.18 -3.84
C VAL A 214 1.37 -11.93 -3.71
N TYR A 215 0.27 -11.31 -4.12
CA TYR A 215 -1.05 -11.93 -4.23
C TYR A 215 -1.51 -11.92 -5.69
N GLU A 216 -1.60 -13.09 -6.33
CA GLU A 216 -2.09 -13.26 -7.70
C GLU A 216 -3.37 -14.11 -7.67
N ASP A 217 -4.52 -13.56 -8.05
CA ASP A 217 -5.81 -14.28 -8.09
C ASP A 217 -6.11 -15.07 -6.78
N ASP A 218 -5.88 -14.40 -5.64
CA ASP A 218 -6.01 -14.94 -4.28
C ASP A 218 -4.96 -16.01 -3.88
N VAL A 219 -3.99 -16.31 -4.76
CA VAL A 219 -2.83 -17.14 -4.44
C VAL A 219 -1.72 -16.27 -3.86
N HIS A 220 -1.22 -16.66 -2.68
CA HIS A 220 -0.17 -15.94 -1.98
C HIS A 220 1.21 -16.54 -2.26
N HIS A 221 2.14 -15.70 -2.74
CA HIS A 221 3.53 -16.06 -2.99
C HIS A 221 4.46 -15.22 -2.11
N ARG A 222 5.02 -15.86 -1.08
CA ARG A 222 5.94 -15.21 -0.15
C ARG A 222 7.40 -15.43 -0.55
N GLY A 223 8.07 -14.34 -0.91
CA GLY A 223 9.50 -14.26 -1.16
C GLY A 223 9.95 -14.65 -2.57
N ARG A 224 11.17 -14.24 -2.91
CA ARG A 224 11.75 -14.41 -4.26
C ARG A 224 11.74 -15.86 -4.76
N LYS A 225 11.97 -16.83 -3.86
CA LYS A 225 12.01 -18.24 -4.21
C LYS A 225 10.65 -18.75 -4.67
N ALA A 226 9.56 -18.30 -4.02
CA ALA A 226 8.20 -18.63 -4.42
C ALA A 226 7.88 -18.03 -5.79
N MET A 227 8.23 -16.76 -6.03
CA MET A 227 8.04 -16.13 -7.34
C MET A 227 8.79 -16.86 -8.46
N ARG A 228 10.06 -17.23 -8.24
CA ARG A 228 10.81 -18.02 -9.23
C ARG A 228 10.11 -19.33 -9.57
N LYS A 229 9.60 -20.05 -8.57
CA LYS A 229 8.88 -21.30 -8.77
C LYS A 229 7.58 -21.07 -9.56
N GLN A 230 6.78 -20.08 -9.16
CA GLN A 230 5.54 -19.72 -9.85
C GLN A 230 5.76 -19.40 -11.33
N PHE A 231 6.74 -18.56 -11.65
CA PHE A 231 7.04 -18.23 -13.05
C PHE A 231 7.58 -19.42 -13.84
N ALA A 232 8.42 -20.26 -13.23
CA ALA A 232 8.89 -21.47 -13.90
C ALA A 232 7.72 -22.42 -14.23
N GLU A 233 6.79 -22.61 -13.29
CA GLU A 233 5.59 -23.42 -13.52
C GLU A 233 4.65 -22.80 -14.55
N LEU A 234 4.50 -21.47 -14.55
CA LEU A 234 3.72 -20.75 -15.55
C LEU A 234 4.29 -20.99 -16.95
N PHE A 235 5.60 -20.81 -17.14
CA PHE A 235 6.23 -20.92 -18.45
C PHE A 235 6.34 -22.37 -18.95
N ASP A 236 6.44 -23.35 -18.04
CA ASP A 236 6.35 -24.77 -18.39
C ASP A 236 4.96 -25.14 -18.92
N LYS A 237 3.90 -24.64 -18.26
CA LYS A 237 2.50 -24.89 -18.66
C LYS A 237 2.06 -24.06 -19.86
N GLN A 238 2.55 -22.83 -19.97
CA GLN A 238 2.13 -21.83 -20.95
C GLN A 238 3.32 -21.29 -21.74
N SER A 239 3.95 -22.17 -22.52
CA SER A 239 5.18 -21.88 -23.29
C SER A 239 5.08 -20.80 -24.36
N LYS A 240 3.87 -20.27 -24.62
CA LYS A 240 3.62 -19.18 -25.58
C LYS A 240 3.04 -17.93 -24.93
N ILE A 241 2.92 -17.91 -23.60
CA ILE A 241 2.33 -16.76 -22.91
C ILE A 241 3.19 -15.51 -23.11
N GLN A 242 2.55 -14.40 -23.41
CA GLN A 242 3.15 -13.07 -23.43
C GLN A 242 2.25 -12.14 -22.63
N GLN A 243 2.85 -11.16 -21.95
CA GLN A 243 2.09 -10.20 -21.16
C GLN A 243 2.39 -8.78 -21.62
N THR A 244 1.34 -8.01 -21.86
CA THR A 244 1.44 -6.55 -22.07
C THR A 244 0.83 -5.80 -20.90
N THR A 245 1.60 -4.89 -20.31
CA THR A 245 1.11 -3.95 -19.30
C THR A 245 0.67 -2.64 -19.98
N THR A 246 -0.49 -2.12 -19.57
CA THR A 246 -1.09 -0.89 -20.12
C THR A 246 -1.69 -0.05 -19.00
N MET A 247 -2.05 1.20 -19.30
CA MET A 247 -2.63 2.13 -18.32
C MET A 247 -1.75 2.27 -17.07
N VAL A 248 -0.43 2.26 -17.25
CA VAL A 248 0.51 2.31 -16.15
C VAL A 248 0.50 3.70 -15.54
N GLU A 249 0.10 3.77 -14.28
CA GLU A 249 0.16 4.98 -13.46
C GLU A 249 1.17 4.78 -12.34
N ARG A 250 1.92 5.83 -12.02
CA ARG A 250 2.95 5.78 -10.98
C ARG A 250 2.87 6.97 -10.04
N LYS A 251 3.03 6.70 -8.75
CA LYS A 251 3.09 7.71 -7.71
C LYS A 251 4.40 7.61 -6.93
N VAL A 252 5.20 8.68 -7.00
CA VAL A 252 6.42 8.78 -6.18
C VAL A 252 6.04 9.11 -4.73
N LEU A 253 6.29 8.15 -3.83
CA LEU A 253 6.07 8.33 -2.40
C LEU A 253 7.31 8.94 -1.74
N SER A 254 8.50 8.47 -2.13
CA SER A 254 9.78 8.98 -1.65
C SER A 254 10.88 8.74 -2.69
N ARG A 255 12.12 9.15 -2.38
CA ARG A 255 13.31 8.84 -3.20
C ARG A 255 13.57 7.34 -3.41
N ARG A 256 12.86 6.47 -2.68
CA ARG A 256 13.07 5.02 -2.67
C ARG A 256 11.77 4.23 -2.77
N ILE A 257 10.61 4.86 -2.91
CA ILE A 257 9.33 4.16 -2.91
C ILE A 257 8.44 4.76 -4.00
N VAL A 258 7.95 3.89 -4.89
CA VAL A 258 6.98 4.22 -5.93
C VAL A 258 5.86 3.19 -5.88
N ILE A 259 4.62 3.64 -5.93
CA ILE A 259 3.49 2.76 -6.21
C ILE A 259 3.24 2.82 -7.70
N GLU A 260 3.06 1.66 -8.30
CA GLU A 260 2.64 1.50 -9.68
C GLU A 260 1.32 0.72 -9.72
N THR A 261 0.44 1.10 -10.63
CA THR A 261 -0.80 0.38 -10.94
C THR A 261 -0.95 0.28 -12.43
N GLY A 262 -1.61 -0.78 -12.91
CA GLY A 262 -1.91 -0.90 -14.33
C GLY A 262 -2.85 -2.03 -14.64
N VAL A 263 -2.93 -2.32 -15.94
CA VAL A 263 -3.71 -3.42 -16.51
C VAL A 263 -2.74 -4.36 -17.21
N TRP A 264 -2.77 -5.64 -16.87
CA TRP A 264 -2.07 -6.68 -17.60
C TRP A 264 -3.02 -7.35 -18.59
N ASN A 265 -2.50 -7.74 -19.75
CA ASN A 265 -3.21 -8.53 -20.75
C ASN A 265 -2.29 -9.67 -21.19
N ASN A 266 -2.77 -10.90 -21.09
CA ASN A 266 -2.05 -12.10 -21.47
C ASN A 266 -2.58 -12.60 -22.81
N VAL A 267 -1.66 -12.96 -23.71
CA VAL A 267 -1.95 -13.60 -25.00
C VAL A 267 -1.10 -14.85 -25.15
N GLY A 268 -1.51 -15.76 -26.05
CA GLY A 268 -0.80 -17.02 -26.27
C GLY A 268 -1.00 -18.07 -25.16
N ASP A 269 -1.81 -17.75 -24.15
CA ASP A 269 -2.26 -18.69 -23.12
C ASP A 269 -3.24 -19.72 -23.72
N SER A 270 -3.10 -20.97 -23.28
CA SER A 270 -3.93 -22.11 -23.69
C SER A 270 -4.93 -22.54 -22.62
N ASP A 271 -4.87 -21.96 -21.41
CA ASP A 271 -5.79 -22.27 -20.32
C ASP A 271 -7.04 -21.37 -20.35
N PRO A 272 -8.20 -21.88 -20.83
CA PRO A 272 -9.42 -21.09 -20.90
C PRO A 272 -10.03 -20.75 -19.53
N SER A 273 -9.53 -21.36 -18.44
CA SER A 273 -9.99 -21.08 -17.09
C SER A 273 -9.31 -19.85 -16.47
N ARG A 274 -8.21 -19.38 -17.05
CA ARG A 274 -7.48 -18.21 -16.56
C ARG A 274 -7.98 -16.92 -17.20
N PRO A 275 -8.05 -15.82 -16.43
CA PRO A 275 -8.34 -14.52 -17.00
C PRO A 275 -7.22 -14.09 -17.95
N THR A 276 -7.57 -13.67 -19.16
CA THR A 276 -6.61 -13.12 -20.15
C THR A 276 -6.32 -11.64 -19.92
N ARG A 277 -6.97 -11.02 -18.95
CA ARG A 277 -6.81 -9.61 -18.60
C ARG A 277 -7.08 -9.39 -17.12
N GLY A 278 -6.35 -8.47 -16.52
CA GLY A 278 -6.62 -8.06 -15.15
C GLY A 278 -5.98 -6.74 -14.77
N ARG A 279 -6.04 -6.43 -13.48
CA ARG A 279 -5.42 -5.25 -12.88
C ARG A 279 -4.31 -5.67 -11.94
N TYR A 280 -3.36 -4.77 -11.72
CA TYR A 280 -2.36 -4.94 -10.69
C TYR A 280 -2.06 -3.63 -9.95
N SER A 281 -1.53 -3.78 -8.73
CA SER A 281 -0.86 -2.73 -7.99
C SER A 281 0.41 -3.30 -7.37
N CYS A 282 1.55 -2.67 -7.66
CA CYS A 282 2.82 -3.08 -7.08
C CYS A 282 3.53 -1.90 -6.41
N THR A 283 4.32 -2.22 -5.40
CA THR A 283 5.20 -1.27 -4.71
C THR A 283 6.63 -1.55 -5.10
N TRP A 284 7.24 -0.59 -5.79
CA TRP A 284 8.66 -0.55 -6.09
C TRP A 284 9.43 0.10 -4.95
N MET A 285 10.49 -0.56 -4.50
CA MET A 285 11.40 -0.05 -3.49
C MET A 285 12.86 -0.06 -3.95
N LYS A 286 13.55 1.07 -3.77
CA LYS A 286 14.99 1.15 -4.05
C LYS A 286 15.81 0.61 -2.88
N LYS A 287 16.36 -0.60 -3.02
CA LYS A 287 17.25 -1.24 -2.05
C LYS A 287 18.63 -1.47 -2.66
N LYS A 288 19.69 -1.06 -1.96
CA LYS A 288 21.09 -1.16 -2.42
C LYS A 288 21.27 -0.67 -3.87
N GLY A 289 20.60 0.44 -4.22
CA GLY A 289 20.67 1.06 -5.55
C GLY A 289 19.75 0.45 -6.61
N LYS A 290 19.08 -0.68 -6.35
CA LYS A 290 18.21 -1.37 -7.31
C LYS A 290 16.74 -1.19 -6.94
N TRP A 291 15.89 -0.96 -7.93
CA TRP A 291 14.44 -0.99 -7.76
C TRP A 291 13.96 -2.45 -7.77
N LEU A 292 13.25 -2.83 -6.71
CA LEU A 292 12.71 -4.17 -6.53
C LEU A 292 11.22 -4.07 -6.18
N ILE A 293 10.43 -5.01 -6.68
CA ILE A 293 9.05 -5.21 -6.24
C ILE A 293 9.10 -5.80 -4.83
N VAL A 294 8.52 -5.09 -3.87
CA VAL A 294 8.41 -5.56 -2.47
C VAL A 294 7.01 -6.03 -2.12
N HIS A 295 6.01 -5.55 -2.85
CA HIS A 295 4.63 -6.00 -2.75
C HIS A 295 4.00 -5.93 -4.13
N ASP A 296 3.19 -6.93 -4.46
CA ASP A 296 2.39 -6.94 -5.69
C ASP A 296 1.04 -7.59 -5.41
N ARG A 297 0.00 -7.04 -6.03
CA ARG A 297 -1.33 -7.62 -6.01
C ARG A 297 -1.91 -7.53 -7.40
N SER A 298 -2.24 -8.67 -7.98
CA SER A 298 -2.88 -8.78 -9.28
C SER A 298 -4.16 -9.61 -9.19
N TRP A 299 -5.13 -9.27 -10.03
CA TRP A 299 -6.38 -10.03 -10.14
C TRP A 299 -6.97 -9.92 -11.53
N GLY A 300 -7.54 -11.03 -12.00
CA GLY A 300 -8.30 -11.10 -13.22
C GLY A 300 -9.54 -10.21 -13.20
N VAL A 301 -9.82 -9.59 -14.34
CA VAL A 301 -11.07 -8.87 -14.56
C VAL A 301 -11.85 -9.62 -15.63
N PRO A 302 -13.14 -9.93 -15.42
CA PRO A 302 -13.95 -10.60 -16.43
C PRO A 302 -13.89 -9.86 -17.76
N ALA A 303 -13.80 -10.60 -18.87
CA ALA A 303 -14.07 -10.03 -20.18
C ALA A 303 -15.46 -9.38 -20.16
N LYS A 304 -15.57 -8.12 -20.61
CA LYS A 304 -16.89 -7.51 -20.79
C LYS A 304 -17.65 -8.40 -21.79
N LYS A 305 -18.80 -8.92 -21.38
CA LYS A 305 -19.78 -9.49 -22.30
C LYS A 305 -20.33 -8.40 -23.21
#